data_AF-A0A971SX87-F1
#
_entry.id   AF-A0A971SX87-F1
#
_cell.length_a   1.000
_cell.length_b   1.000
_cell.length_c   1.000
_cell.angle_alpha   90.00
_cell.angle_beta   90.00
_cell.angle_gamma   90.00
#
_symmetry.space_group_name_H-M   'P 1'
#
loop_
_entity.id
_entity.type
_entity.pdbx_description
1 polymer ?
#
loop_
_entity_poly.entity_id
_entity_poly.type
_entity_poly.pdbx_seq_one_letter_code
_entity_poly.pdbx_strand_id
1 'polypeptide(L)'
;MKTKIRVISFILMLGLVVLALSACTNSGEGEETTTAGTQPGESNTGGETTARNSLPPGLDFGGAEVKILYWSDANNEEFNIPEQTGSLIYDAVWKRDLNVQQSLNVKFNWNGQPGNKSQLANFQRYVQNSVQAGDKNIEIIAVHSMVMGALAASGLMQNLLDTEYLDFEMPWWPDDLIENSTIRDRLYFASGDISLNTLLGMIGLFFNKEMVRNDYYAYVDAGTWTLDRMLAESENFYRDNNGSQSKDKDDTYAYVTYSGMINPLFVGSGIRFVTKTADGDVAVSETYASEKTQGLLQKVIYNLYDKNDWIYFPNIDDCTDVFVAGRSLFYMASVRLTLNALVDVEGLKYGILPNPKYNEEQESYYTLMANTYSMYGICVSVLDTDIQSAVIEAMASEGYYEVTPAVFETALKVRYSNDDNDSRMFDILRETSIFEIGLIFSDQLGKIPSTGLFSRVDNRSSDWMSYMKSQEKSLNNYLRILNSSFSK
;
A
#
# COMPACT_ATOMS: atom_id res chain seq x y z
N MET A 1 8.21 52.68 9.31
CA MET A 1 8.87 52.40 8.02
C MET A 1 8.74 50.96 7.52
N LYS A 2 8.64 49.93 8.38
CA LYS A 2 8.52 48.52 7.94
C LYS A 2 7.16 48.12 7.35
N THR A 3 6.07 48.82 7.68
CA THR A 3 4.71 48.51 7.17
C THR A 3 4.41 49.10 5.79
N LYS A 4 5.08 50.20 5.41
CA LYS A 4 4.90 50.82 4.08
C LYS A 4 5.70 50.14 2.97
N ILE A 5 6.73 49.35 3.31
CA ILE A 5 7.55 48.59 2.34
C ILE A 5 6.83 47.30 1.90
N ARG A 6 6.04 46.67 2.77
CA ARG A 6 5.29 45.43 2.42
C ARG A 6 4.11 45.64 1.47
N VAL A 7 3.48 46.82 1.48
CA VAL A 7 2.37 47.14 0.57
C VAL A 7 2.87 47.51 -0.84
N ILE A 8 4.09 48.06 -0.96
CA ILE A 8 4.67 48.41 -2.26
C ILE A 8 5.20 47.17 -3.00
N SER A 9 5.73 46.17 -2.28
CA SER A 9 6.14 44.89 -2.88
C SER A 9 4.98 44.04 -3.39
N PHE A 10 3.80 44.13 -2.77
CA PHE A 10 2.60 43.39 -3.22
C PHE A 10 1.96 44.02 -4.47
N ILE A 11 2.08 45.34 -4.65
CA ILE A 11 1.59 46.05 -5.85
C ILE A 11 2.56 45.91 -7.03
N LEU A 12 3.88 45.76 -6.78
CA LEU A 12 4.85 45.49 -7.85
C LEU A 12 4.77 44.07 -8.42
N MET A 13 4.31 43.09 -7.65
CA MET A 13 4.18 41.70 -8.10
C MET A 13 2.89 41.45 -8.91
N LEU A 14 1.83 42.24 -8.68
CA LEU A 14 0.59 42.18 -9.45
C LEU A 14 0.66 42.91 -10.82
N GLY A 15 1.64 43.80 -11.01
CA GLY A 15 1.83 44.57 -12.25
C GLY A 15 2.66 43.87 -13.34
N LEU A 16 3.31 42.74 -13.03
CA LEU A 16 4.18 42.00 -13.96
C LEU A 16 3.47 40.83 -14.67
N VAL A 17 2.22 40.50 -14.29
CA VAL A 17 1.44 39.40 -14.88
C VAL A 17 0.52 39.89 -16.02
N VAL A 18 0.39 41.20 -16.24
CA VAL A 18 -0.57 41.78 -17.22
C VAL A 18 0.08 42.21 -18.55
N LEU A 19 1.38 41.93 -18.78
CA LEU A 19 2.11 42.40 -19.97
C LEU A 19 2.57 41.31 -20.95
N ALA A 20 2.07 40.07 -20.87
CA ALA A 20 2.47 39.00 -21.80
C ALA A 20 1.35 38.52 -22.76
N LEU A 21 0.21 39.23 -22.85
CA LEU A 21 -0.88 38.89 -23.78
C LEU A 21 -1.15 40.05 -24.75
N SER A 22 -0.19 40.37 -25.62
CA SER A 22 -0.44 41.14 -26.86
C SER A 22 0.80 41.27 -27.75
N ALA A 23 0.97 40.33 -28.69
CA ALA A 23 1.68 40.40 -29.98
C ALA A 23 2.06 38.95 -30.35
N CYS A 24 1.64 38.33 -31.45
CA CYS A 24 1.77 38.80 -32.83
C CYS A 24 0.66 38.23 -33.72
N THR A 25 0.04 39.09 -34.52
CA THR A 25 -0.60 38.76 -35.78
C THR A 25 0.19 39.43 -36.90
N ASN A 26 0.92 38.65 -37.73
CA ASN A 26 0.77 38.65 -39.20
C ASN A 26 1.83 37.80 -39.93
N SER A 27 1.30 36.94 -40.80
CA SER A 27 1.73 36.49 -42.14
C SER A 27 3.13 36.82 -42.71
N GLY A 28 3.81 35.79 -43.21
CA GLY A 28 4.84 35.89 -44.26
C GLY A 28 5.76 34.66 -44.34
N GLU A 29 5.78 34.00 -45.50
CA GLU A 29 6.38 32.70 -45.85
C GLU A 29 7.91 32.58 -45.73
N GLY A 30 8.39 31.34 -45.53
CA GLY A 30 9.78 30.92 -45.76
C GLY A 30 10.16 29.62 -45.01
N GLU A 31 10.40 28.55 -45.76
CA GLU A 31 10.61 27.13 -45.37
C GLU A 31 11.90 26.76 -44.58
N GLU A 32 11.72 25.71 -43.75
CA GLU A 32 12.63 24.64 -43.29
C GLU A 32 13.93 25.02 -42.52
N THR A 33 14.34 24.39 -41.42
CA THR A 33 14.21 22.99 -40.95
C THR A 33 14.48 22.97 -39.42
N THR A 34 13.70 22.26 -38.58
CA THR A 34 14.20 21.74 -37.28
C THR A 34 13.27 20.67 -36.65
N THR A 35 13.93 19.57 -36.28
CA THR A 35 13.69 18.58 -35.22
C THR A 35 12.52 18.77 -34.25
N ALA A 36 11.70 17.72 -34.13
CA ALA A 36 10.56 17.61 -33.23
C ALA A 36 10.98 17.46 -31.76
N GLY A 37 10.54 18.40 -30.91
CA GLY A 37 10.42 18.25 -29.47
C GLY A 37 8.94 18.26 -29.12
N THR A 38 8.43 17.12 -28.65
CA THR A 38 7.04 16.94 -28.21
C THR A 38 6.81 17.70 -26.90
N GLN A 39 5.94 18.72 -26.90
CA GLN A 39 5.35 19.27 -25.68
C GLN A 39 4.19 18.37 -25.21
N PRO A 40 3.96 18.21 -23.89
CA PRO A 40 2.81 17.48 -23.37
C PRO A 40 1.51 18.20 -23.77
N GLY A 41 0.56 17.44 -24.32
CA GLY A 41 -0.72 17.94 -24.78
C GLY A 41 -1.59 18.49 -23.66
N GLU A 42 -2.22 19.63 -23.92
CA GLU A 42 -3.37 20.12 -23.17
C GLU A 42 -4.48 19.07 -23.23
N SER A 43 -4.88 18.55 -22.06
CA SER A 43 -6.05 17.69 -21.95
C SER A 43 -7.31 18.52 -22.14
N ASN A 44 -7.97 18.27 -23.27
CA ASN A 44 -9.27 18.80 -23.62
C ASN A 44 -10.29 18.46 -22.52
N THR A 45 -10.82 19.49 -21.87
CA THR A 45 -12.02 19.39 -21.03
C THR A 45 -13.25 19.53 -21.93
N GLY A 46 -13.92 18.41 -22.20
CA GLY A 46 -15.18 18.44 -22.94
C GLY A 46 -15.76 17.07 -23.28
N GLY A 47 -16.72 16.61 -22.46
CA GLY A 47 -17.94 15.99 -22.97
C GLY A 47 -17.98 14.47 -23.19
N GLU A 48 -17.90 13.71 -22.10
CA GLU A 48 -18.73 12.51 -21.85
C GLU A 48 -18.73 12.30 -20.33
N THR A 49 -19.81 12.66 -19.64
CA THR A 49 -19.99 12.29 -18.23
C THR A 49 -20.34 10.81 -18.18
N THR A 50 -19.34 9.95 -18.38
CA THR A 50 -19.37 8.63 -17.75
C THR A 50 -19.59 8.88 -16.27
N ALA A 51 -20.64 8.31 -15.68
CA ALA A 51 -20.91 8.47 -14.27
C ALA A 51 -19.62 8.15 -13.50
N ARG A 52 -19.14 9.07 -12.66
CA ARG A 52 -17.88 8.87 -11.91
C ARG A 52 -17.99 7.69 -10.94
N ASN A 53 -19.19 7.23 -10.64
CA ASN A 53 -19.47 6.06 -9.81
C ASN A 53 -20.53 5.14 -10.47
N SER A 54 -20.67 3.95 -9.90
CA SER A 54 -21.72 2.95 -10.17
C SER A 54 -23.07 3.31 -9.55
N LEU A 55 -23.14 4.38 -8.75
CA LEU A 55 -24.33 4.74 -7.99
C LEU A 55 -25.45 5.33 -8.86
N PRO A 56 -26.73 5.03 -8.56
CA PRO A 56 -27.85 5.69 -9.20
C PRO A 56 -27.78 7.22 -9.12
N PRO A 57 -28.08 7.93 -10.22
CA PRO A 57 -28.04 9.39 -10.22
C PRO A 57 -29.13 9.96 -9.29
N GLY A 58 -28.76 10.96 -8.49
CA GLY A 58 -29.70 11.68 -7.63
C GLY A 58 -30.03 11.01 -6.30
N LEU A 59 -29.22 10.04 -5.85
CA LEU A 59 -29.27 9.58 -4.46
C LEU A 59 -29.15 10.78 -3.50
N ASP A 60 -30.07 10.86 -2.56
CA ASP A 60 -30.13 11.92 -1.54
C ASP A 60 -30.66 11.29 -0.25
N PHE A 61 -29.82 11.26 0.78
CA PHE A 61 -30.16 10.68 2.09
C PHE A 61 -30.58 11.75 3.11
N GLY A 62 -31.00 12.93 2.66
CA GLY A 62 -31.71 13.91 3.48
C GLY A 62 -30.89 14.54 4.61
N GLY A 63 -29.57 14.57 4.48
CA GLY A 63 -28.64 15.04 5.51
C GLY A 63 -28.40 14.02 6.62
N ALA A 64 -28.63 12.73 6.37
CA ALA A 64 -28.41 11.64 7.33
C ALA A 64 -26.98 11.68 7.88
N GLU A 65 -26.86 11.45 9.18
CA GLU A 65 -25.57 11.32 9.85
C GLU A 65 -25.08 9.88 9.71
N VAL A 66 -23.84 9.69 9.23
CA VAL A 66 -23.19 8.40 9.02
C VAL A 66 -22.06 8.26 10.01
N LYS A 67 -22.14 7.25 10.89
CA LYS A 67 -21.23 7.09 12.03
C LYS A 67 -20.09 6.15 11.70
N ILE A 68 -18.90 6.74 11.53
CA ILE A 68 -17.72 6.04 11.05
C ILE A 68 -16.74 5.88 12.21
N LEU A 69 -16.55 4.63 12.65
CA LEU A 69 -15.51 4.27 13.60
C LEU A 69 -14.21 4.05 12.83
N TYR A 70 -13.15 4.77 13.18
CA TYR A 70 -11.86 4.65 12.52
C TYR A 70 -10.70 4.47 13.49
N TRP A 71 -9.62 3.85 13.03
CA TRP A 71 -8.35 3.83 13.76
C TRP A 71 -7.66 5.20 13.79
N SER A 72 -7.63 5.84 14.96
CA SER A 72 -7.05 7.18 15.14
C SER A 72 -5.53 7.21 15.11
N ASP A 73 -4.89 6.04 15.14
CA ASP A 73 -3.44 5.82 15.10
C ASP A 73 -3.01 5.18 13.76
N ALA A 74 -3.69 5.52 12.67
CA ALA A 74 -3.29 5.18 11.30
C ALA A 74 -1.92 5.78 10.95
N ASN A 75 -1.17 5.10 10.08
CA ASN A 75 0.21 5.49 9.74
C ASN A 75 0.31 6.84 9.03
N ASN A 76 -0.61 7.12 8.11
CA ASN A 76 -0.78 8.43 7.51
C ASN A 76 -2.22 8.89 7.74
N GLU A 77 -2.39 10.19 7.95
CA GLU A 77 -3.70 10.80 8.16
C GLU A 77 -4.58 10.62 6.92
N GLU A 78 -5.73 9.94 7.07
CA GLU A 78 -6.68 9.71 5.98
C GLU A 78 -8.16 9.88 6.40
N PHE A 79 -8.39 10.30 7.65
CA PHE A 79 -9.71 10.40 8.27
C PHE A 79 -9.88 11.74 8.95
N ASN A 80 -11.10 12.27 8.92
CA ASN A 80 -11.49 13.47 9.66
C ASN A 80 -10.56 14.69 9.43
N ILE A 81 -10.15 14.91 8.19
CA ILE A 81 -9.43 16.14 7.79
C ILE A 81 -10.51 17.22 7.63
N PRO A 82 -10.62 18.22 8.51
CA PRO A 82 -11.80 19.10 8.55
C PRO A 82 -11.72 20.26 7.55
N GLU A 83 -10.51 20.63 7.14
CA GLU A 83 -10.24 21.74 6.25
C GLU A 83 -8.99 21.48 5.39
N GLN A 84 -8.80 22.30 4.37
CA GLN A 84 -7.60 22.26 3.55
C GLN A 84 -6.35 22.57 4.38
N THR A 85 -5.31 21.78 4.17
CA THR A 85 -4.03 21.80 4.87
C THR A 85 -2.92 22.45 4.05
N GLY A 86 -3.11 22.59 2.73
CA GLY A 86 -2.07 22.98 1.77
C GLY A 86 -1.18 21.82 1.31
N SER A 87 -1.37 20.62 1.87
CA SER A 87 -0.75 19.39 1.38
C SER A 87 -1.58 18.83 0.22
N LEU A 88 -0.95 18.62 -0.93
CA LEU A 88 -1.59 18.06 -2.12
C LEU A 88 -2.41 16.79 -1.82
N ILE A 89 -1.84 15.85 -1.05
CA ILE A 89 -2.47 14.56 -0.76
C ILE A 89 -3.62 14.72 0.24
N TYR A 90 -3.39 15.45 1.34
CA TYR A 90 -4.41 15.61 2.39
C TYR A 90 -5.57 16.51 1.95
N ASP A 91 -5.30 17.49 1.08
CA ASP A 91 -6.34 18.31 0.46
C ASP A 91 -7.21 17.48 -0.51
N ALA A 92 -6.64 16.48 -1.18
CA ALA A 92 -7.40 15.54 -2.01
C ALA A 92 -8.29 14.61 -1.16
N VAL A 93 -7.80 14.14 -0.01
CA VAL A 93 -8.61 13.35 0.94
C VAL A 93 -9.75 14.18 1.52
N TRP A 94 -9.49 15.43 1.93
CA TRP A 94 -10.54 16.37 2.35
C TRP A 94 -11.59 16.58 1.25
N LYS A 95 -11.15 16.77 0.00
CA LYS A 95 -12.03 16.97 -1.15
C LYS A 95 -12.89 15.75 -1.44
N ARG A 96 -12.32 14.54 -1.39
CA ARG A 96 -13.07 13.27 -1.49
C ARG A 96 -14.22 13.24 -0.48
N ASP A 97 -13.92 13.47 0.80
CA ASP A 97 -14.92 13.40 1.86
C ASP A 97 -16.00 14.49 1.74
N LEU A 98 -15.61 15.69 1.27
CA LEU A 98 -16.55 16.78 0.97
C LEU A 98 -17.49 16.42 -0.19
N ASN A 99 -16.93 15.88 -1.28
CA ASN A 99 -17.68 15.50 -2.47
C ASN A 99 -18.71 14.42 -2.15
N VAL A 100 -18.34 13.39 -1.37
CA VAL A 100 -19.27 12.32 -0.95
C VAL A 100 -20.41 12.87 -0.08
N GLN A 101 -20.09 13.70 0.91
CA GLN A 101 -21.11 14.30 1.77
C GLN A 101 -22.10 15.17 0.99
N GLN A 102 -21.62 15.93 -0.01
CA GLN A 102 -22.47 16.76 -0.86
C GLN A 102 -23.28 15.96 -1.86
N SER A 103 -22.69 14.96 -2.52
CA SER A 103 -23.34 14.20 -3.59
C SER A 103 -24.46 13.29 -3.06
N LEU A 104 -24.25 12.68 -1.89
CA LEU A 104 -25.23 11.80 -1.24
C LEU A 104 -26.12 12.53 -0.23
N ASN A 105 -25.86 13.82 0.03
CA ASN A 105 -26.48 14.60 1.09
C ASN A 105 -26.44 13.86 2.45
N VAL A 106 -25.22 13.58 2.92
CA VAL A 106 -24.95 12.95 4.22
C VAL A 106 -23.96 13.79 5.03
N LYS A 107 -23.82 13.48 6.32
CA LYS A 107 -22.82 14.08 7.21
C LYS A 107 -22.01 13.00 7.89
N PHE A 108 -20.69 13.09 7.82
CA PHE A 108 -19.82 12.14 8.50
C PHE A 108 -19.69 12.50 9.98
N ASN A 109 -19.93 11.51 10.84
CA ASN A 109 -19.62 11.55 12.26
C ASN A 109 -18.45 10.61 12.53
N TRP A 110 -17.27 11.20 12.65
CA TRP A 110 -16.02 10.49 12.86
C TRP A 110 -15.81 10.16 14.34
N ASN A 111 -15.66 8.87 14.66
CA ASN A 111 -15.28 8.37 15.98
C ASN A 111 -13.91 7.68 15.90
N GLY A 112 -12.87 8.35 16.39
CA GLY A 112 -11.51 7.83 16.38
C GLY A 112 -11.19 7.00 17.62
N GLN A 113 -10.75 5.76 17.43
CA GLN A 113 -10.23 4.89 18.50
C GLN A 113 -8.88 4.31 18.09
N PRO A 114 -7.89 4.13 18.99
CA PRO A 114 -6.65 3.44 18.64
C PRO A 114 -6.94 2.02 18.13
N GLY A 115 -6.53 1.71 16.90
CA GLY A 115 -6.92 0.52 16.15
C GLY A 115 -5.80 -0.07 15.29
N ASN A 116 -4.54 0.30 15.53
CA ASN A 116 -3.40 -0.39 14.90
C ASN A 116 -3.25 -1.83 15.41
N LYS A 117 -2.28 -2.58 14.87
CA LYS A 117 -2.05 -3.99 15.25
C LYS A 117 -1.86 -4.22 16.75
N SER A 118 -1.23 -3.31 17.48
CA SER A 118 -1.03 -3.43 18.95
C SER A 118 -2.35 -3.30 19.71
N GLN A 119 -3.35 -2.64 19.12
CA GLN A 119 -4.66 -2.38 19.71
C GLN A 119 -5.74 -3.38 19.30
N LEU A 120 -5.42 -4.42 18.51
CA LEU A 120 -6.38 -5.38 17.97
C LEU A 120 -7.40 -5.86 19.01
N ALA A 121 -6.95 -6.36 20.16
CA ALA A 121 -7.83 -6.90 21.19
C ALA A 121 -8.72 -5.82 21.85
N ASN A 122 -8.20 -4.59 21.99
CA ASN A 122 -8.94 -3.48 22.59
C ASN A 122 -10.02 -2.97 21.63
N PHE A 123 -9.65 -2.77 20.36
CA PHE A 123 -10.58 -2.31 19.33
C PHE A 123 -11.68 -3.35 19.06
N GLN A 124 -11.32 -4.64 18.95
CA GLN A 124 -12.30 -5.72 18.81
C GLN A 124 -13.30 -5.75 19.98
N ARG A 125 -12.81 -5.63 21.22
CA ARG A 125 -13.67 -5.58 22.41
C ARG A 125 -14.59 -4.35 22.41
N TYR A 126 -14.09 -3.20 21.97
CA TYR A 126 -14.88 -1.98 21.84
C TYR A 126 -16.08 -2.18 20.90
N VAL A 127 -15.83 -2.70 19.69
CA VAL A 127 -16.90 -3.02 18.72
C VAL A 127 -17.86 -4.07 19.28
N GLN A 128 -17.34 -5.16 19.84
CA GLN A 128 -18.15 -6.25 20.38
C GLN A 128 -19.09 -5.77 21.50
N ASN A 129 -18.59 -4.92 22.41
CA ASN A 129 -19.40 -4.36 23.49
C ASN A 129 -20.51 -3.44 22.96
N SER A 130 -20.20 -2.61 21.94
CA SER A 130 -21.20 -1.76 21.28
C SER A 130 -22.34 -2.60 20.67
N VAL A 131 -21.99 -3.65 19.92
CA VAL A 131 -22.97 -4.55 19.29
C VAL A 131 -23.83 -5.25 20.35
N GLN A 132 -23.22 -5.76 21.43
CA GLN A 132 -23.96 -6.45 22.51
C GLN A 132 -24.87 -5.52 23.31
N ALA A 133 -24.49 -4.26 23.48
CA ALA A 133 -25.32 -3.25 24.12
C ALA A 133 -26.50 -2.80 23.25
N GLY A 134 -26.56 -3.22 21.97
CA GLY A 134 -27.52 -2.70 21.00
C GLY A 134 -27.24 -1.25 20.63
N ASP A 135 -26.00 -0.78 20.82
CA ASP A 135 -25.61 0.57 20.47
C ASP A 135 -25.44 0.70 18.95
N LYS A 136 -26.19 1.64 18.38
CA LYS A 136 -26.19 2.00 16.96
C LYS A 136 -25.24 3.18 16.66
N ASN A 137 -24.18 3.33 17.44
CA ASN A 137 -23.18 4.39 17.27
C ASN A 137 -22.01 4.01 16.36
N ILE A 138 -21.95 2.77 15.89
CA ILE A 138 -20.94 2.29 14.94
C ILE A 138 -21.69 1.73 13.74
N GLU A 139 -21.47 2.33 12.57
CA GLU A 139 -22.10 1.88 11.32
C GLU A 139 -21.06 1.40 10.33
N ILE A 140 -20.14 2.28 9.91
CA ILE A 140 -18.98 1.93 9.10
C ILE A 140 -17.77 1.80 10.02
N ILE A 141 -16.94 0.78 9.78
CA ILE A 141 -15.66 0.59 10.47
C ILE A 141 -14.54 0.69 9.44
N ALA A 142 -13.59 1.58 9.67
CA ALA A 142 -12.38 1.77 8.87
C ALA A 142 -11.14 1.56 9.73
N VAL A 143 -10.52 0.38 9.66
CA VAL A 143 -9.48 -0.02 10.64
C VAL A 143 -8.34 -0.76 9.96
N HIS A 144 -7.20 -0.87 10.64
CA HIS A 144 -6.04 -1.67 10.23
C HIS A 144 -6.46 -3.06 9.73
N SER A 145 -5.90 -3.51 8.60
CA SER A 145 -6.24 -4.78 7.92
C SER A 145 -6.38 -6.00 8.86
N MET A 146 -5.38 -6.26 9.72
CA MET A 146 -5.44 -7.39 10.67
C MET A 146 -6.52 -7.25 11.75
N VAL A 147 -6.86 -6.02 12.13
CA VAL A 147 -7.95 -5.78 13.09
C VAL A 147 -9.28 -6.03 12.41
N MET A 148 -9.44 -5.59 11.17
CA MET A 148 -10.63 -5.89 10.36
C MET A 148 -10.81 -7.40 10.15
N GLY A 149 -9.74 -8.13 9.83
CA GLY A 149 -9.77 -9.60 9.74
C GLY A 149 -10.26 -10.26 11.04
N ALA A 150 -9.85 -9.75 12.20
CA ALA A 150 -10.34 -10.24 13.48
C ALA A 150 -11.81 -9.92 13.74
N LEU A 151 -12.31 -8.76 13.32
CA LEU A 151 -13.72 -8.39 13.41
C LEU A 151 -14.58 -9.30 12.52
N ALA A 152 -14.17 -9.52 11.26
CA ALA A 152 -14.85 -10.40 10.32
C ALA A 152 -14.93 -11.84 10.84
N ALA A 153 -13.81 -12.41 11.29
CA ALA A 153 -13.79 -13.77 11.84
C ALA A 153 -14.61 -13.92 13.14
N SER A 154 -14.94 -12.80 13.80
CA SER A 154 -15.77 -12.77 15.01
C SER A 154 -17.27 -12.57 14.71
N GLY A 155 -17.66 -12.44 13.44
CA GLY A 155 -19.05 -12.20 13.04
C GLY A 155 -19.57 -10.81 13.42
N LEU A 156 -18.69 -9.81 13.45
CA LEU A 156 -19.05 -8.42 13.80
C LEU A 156 -19.33 -7.53 12.57
N MET A 157 -19.20 -8.09 11.37
CA MET A 157 -19.28 -7.38 10.09
C MET A 157 -20.41 -7.94 9.22
N GLN A 158 -21.02 -7.09 8.40
CA GLN A 158 -21.99 -7.46 7.37
C GLN A 158 -21.31 -8.03 6.13
N ASN A 159 -21.99 -8.94 5.44
CA ASN A 159 -21.57 -9.40 4.12
C ASN A 159 -21.81 -8.29 3.10
N LEU A 160 -20.73 -7.74 2.55
CA LEU A 160 -20.76 -6.64 1.59
C LEU A 160 -21.37 -7.04 0.25
N LEU A 161 -21.32 -8.32 -0.12
CA LEU A 161 -21.94 -8.85 -1.33
C LEU A 161 -23.48 -8.83 -1.29
N ASP A 162 -24.07 -8.71 -0.09
CA ASP A 162 -25.52 -8.65 0.10
C ASP A 162 -26.04 -7.19 0.20
N THR A 163 -25.18 -6.19 -0.04
CA THR A 163 -25.54 -4.77 0.06
C THR A 163 -25.96 -4.20 -1.30
N GLU A 164 -26.77 -3.14 -1.29
CA GLU A 164 -27.40 -2.60 -2.50
C GLU A 164 -26.42 -1.93 -3.49
N TYR A 165 -25.42 -1.21 -2.97
CA TYR A 165 -24.68 -0.24 -3.79
C TYR A 165 -23.20 -0.54 -4.03
N LEU A 166 -22.60 -1.53 -3.35
CA LEU A 166 -21.20 -1.86 -3.57
C LEU A 166 -21.04 -2.62 -4.88
N ASP A 167 -20.25 -2.08 -5.80
CA ASP A 167 -19.98 -2.68 -7.11
C ASP A 167 -18.50 -3.06 -7.20
N PHE A 168 -18.22 -4.33 -6.89
CA PHE A 168 -16.86 -4.86 -6.88
C PHE A 168 -16.26 -5.12 -8.27
N GLU A 169 -16.99 -4.85 -9.36
CA GLU A 169 -16.44 -4.87 -10.72
C GLU A 169 -15.73 -3.55 -11.09
N MET A 170 -15.86 -2.52 -10.25
CA MET A 170 -15.29 -1.20 -10.50
C MET A 170 -13.79 -1.12 -10.20
N PRO A 171 -13.01 -0.31 -10.96
CA PRO A 171 -11.54 -0.34 -10.94
C PRO A 171 -10.89 0.17 -9.65
N TRP A 172 -11.67 0.73 -8.73
CA TRP A 172 -11.19 1.16 -7.42
C TRP A 172 -11.10 0.03 -6.39
N TRP A 173 -11.61 -1.15 -6.72
CA TRP A 173 -11.51 -2.36 -5.92
C TRP A 173 -10.43 -3.28 -6.52
N PRO A 174 -9.33 -3.58 -5.80
CA PRO A 174 -8.32 -4.50 -6.30
C PRO A 174 -8.86 -5.93 -6.37
N ASP A 175 -8.89 -6.52 -7.57
CA ASP A 175 -9.37 -7.89 -7.80
C ASP A 175 -8.71 -8.91 -6.86
N ASP A 176 -7.37 -8.86 -6.70
CA ASP A 176 -6.67 -9.79 -5.81
C ASP A 176 -7.16 -9.68 -4.35
N LEU A 177 -7.53 -8.49 -3.86
CA LEU A 177 -8.11 -8.36 -2.52
C LEU A 177 -9.51 -8.96 -2.45
N ILE A 178 -10.38 -8.62 -3.41
CA ILE A 178 -11.78 -9.04 -3.45
C ILE A 178 -11.87 -10.57 -3.58
N GLU A 179 -11.17 -11.15 -4.55
CA GLU A 179 -11.16 -12.59 -4.80
C GLU A 179 -10.61 -13.37 -3.61
N ASN A 180 -9.46 -12.95 -3.06
CA ASN A 180 -8.83 -13.71 -1.99
C ASN A 180 -9.58 -13.56 -0.65
N SER A 181 -10.20 -12.41 -0.40
CA SER A 181 -10.93 -12.15 0.85
C SER A 181 -12.36 -12.69 0.84
N THR A 182 -12.91 -12.99 -0.34
CA THR A 182 -14.22 -13.63 -0.47
C THR A 182 -14.11 -15.10 -0.09
N ILE A 183 -14.61 -15.50 1.08
CA ILE A 183 -14.57 -16.88 1.58
C ILE A 183 -15.99 -17.42 1.64
N ARG A 184 -16.25 -18.52 0.91
CA ARG A 184 -17.58 -19.13 0.77
C ARG A 184 -18.65 -18.11 0.36
N ASP A 185 -18.37 -17.35 -0.71
CA ASP A 185 -19.26 -16.30 -1.24
C ASP A 185 -19.63 -15.22 -0.21
N ARG A 186 -18.72 -14.94 0.73
CA ARG A 186 -18.87 -13.87 1.71
C ARG A 186 -17.64 -12.97 1.74
N LEU A 187 -17.88 -11.66 1.63
CA LEU A 187 -16.88 -10.62 1.72
C LEU A 187 -17.28 -9.65 2.84
N TYR A 188 -16.49 -9.54 3.90
CA TYR A 188 -16.85 -8.73 5.07
C TYR A 188 -16.15 -7.37 5.15
N PHE A 189 -15.22 -7.13 4.24
CA PHE A 189 -14.44 -5.91 4.17
C PHE A 189 -13.89 -5.72 2.76
N ALA A 190 -13.59 -4.47 2.43
CA ALA A 190 -12.91 -4.09 1.20
C ALA A 190 -11.90 -2.97 1.46
N SER A 191 -10.99 -2.78 0.51
CA SER A 191 -10.05 -1.66 0.47
C SER A 191 -9.68 -1.42 -0.99
N GLY A 192 -8.84 -0.43 -1.26
CA GLY A 192 -8.49 0.02 -2.59
C GLY A 192 -8.22 1.51 -2.59
N ASP A 193 -8.70 2.21 -3.60
CA ASP A 193 -8.56 3.67 -3.71
C ASP A 193 -9.29 4.45 -2.62
N ILE A 194 -10.22 3.80 -1.90
CA ILE A 194 -10.84 4.34 -0.69
C ILE A 194 -9.82 4.64 0.43
N SER A 195 -8.65 3.98 0.44
CA SER A 195 -7.64 4.16 1.49
C SER A 195 -6.33 4.71 0.94
N LEU A 196 -5.93 5.89 1.43
CA LEU A 196 -4.61 6.46 1.20
C LEU A 196 -3.51 5.50 1.70
N ASN A 197 -3.72 4.89 2.86
CA ASN A 197 -2.76 3.96 3.44
C ASN A 197 -2.59 2.69 2.59
N THR A 198 -3.60 2.25 1.84
CA THR A 198 -3.48 1.14 0.86
C THR A 198 -2.59 1.55 -0.30
N LEU A 199 -2.84 2.72 -0.90
CA LEU A 199 -2.04 3.24 -2.02
C LEU A 199 -0.54 3.33 -1.68
N LEU A 200 -0.22 3.77 -0.46
CA LEU A 200 1.17 3.88 0.01
C LEU A 200 1.74 2.56 0.55
N GLY A 201 0.90 1.55 0.73
CA GLY A 201 1.23 0.27 1.36
C GLY A 201 2.03 -0.69 0.48
N MET A 202 2.14 -0.45 -0.83
CA MET A 202 2.91 -1.30 -1.75
C MET A 202 4.36 -1.41 -1.31
N ILE A 203 4.89 -2.63 -1.19
CA ILE A 203 6.29 -2.87 -0.80
C ILE A 203 7.14 -3.09 -2.05
N GLY A 204 8.06 -2.17 -2.29
CA GLY A 204 9.03 -2.24 -3.38
C GLY A 204 10.47 -2.29 -2.87
N LEU A 205 11.40 -2.52 -3.80
CA LEU A 205 12.83 -2.51 -3.53
C LEU A 205 13.40 -1.17 -3.97
N PHE A 206 13.62 -0.27 -3.00
CA PHE A 206 14.35 0.97 -3.24
C PHE A 206 15.82 0.66 -3.51
N PHE A 207 16.44 1.42 -4.40
CA PHE A 207 17.86 1.29 -4.67
C PHE A 207 18.57 2.63 -4.83
N ASN A 208 19.83 2.71 -4.41
CA ASN A 208 20.67 3.88 -4.58
C ASN A 208 21.24 3.92 -6.00
N LYS A 209 20.83 4.91 -6.79
CA LYS A 209 21.25 5.10 -8.20
C LYS A 209 22.75 5.37 -8.34
N GLU A 210 23.42 5.85 -7.29
CA GLU A 210 24.87 6.10 -7.32
C GLU A 210 25.70 4.84 -7.08
N MET A 211 25.07 3.75 -6.63
CA MET A 211 25.74 2.49 -6.30
C MET A 211 25.53 1.40 -7.36
N VAL A 212 24.70 1.63 -8.38
CA VAL A 212 24.36 0.61 -9.38
C VAL A 212 25.53 0.29 -10.32
N ARG A 213 25.59 -0.97 -10.75
CA ARG A 213 26.59 -1.45 -11.72
C ARG A 213 26.01 -1.68 -13.12
N ASN A 214 24.70 -1.96 -13.18
CA ASN A 214 23.96 -2.30 -14.40
C ASN A 214 22.64 -1.53 -14.44
N ASP A 215 21.97 -1.56 -15.60
CA ASP A 215 20.63 -1.02 -15.75
C ASP A 215 19.59 -2.01 -15.21
N TYR A 216 19.17 -1.78 -13.96
CA TYR A 216 18.21 -2.66 -13.29
C TYR A 216 16.82 -2.58 -13.89
N TYR A 217 16.43 -1.43 -14.46
CA TYR A 217 15.13 -1.31 -15.10
C TYR A 217 15.06 -2.15 -16.37
N ALA A 218 16.14 -2.24 -17.13
CA ALA A 218 16.22 -3.13 -18.29
C ALA A 218 16.01 -4.61 -17.89
N TYR A 219 16.49 -5.03 -16.72
CA TYR A 219 16.19 -6.38 -16.21
C TYR A 219 14.72 -6.57 -15.88
N VAL A 220 14.08 -5.53 -15.33
CA VAL A 220 12.64 -5.56 -15.03
C VAL A 220 11.84 -5.71 -16.32
N ASP A 221 12.10 -4.85 -17.29
CA ASP A 221 11.42 -4.80 -18.59
C ASP A 221 11.60 -6.12 -19.37
N ALA A 222 12.79 -6.74 -19.27
CA ALA A 222 13.08 -8.03 -19.89
C ALA A 222 12.50 -9.24 -19.13
N GLY A 223 11.91 -9.05 -17.95
CA GLY A 223 11.40 -10.14 -17.10
C GLY A 223 12.48 -10.95 -16.39
N THR A 224 13.74 -10.49 -16.41
CA THR A 224 14.92 -11.18 -15.89
C THR A 224 15.39 -10.67 -14.51
N TRP A 225 14.63 -9.76 -13.90
CA TRP A 225 14.88 -9.31 -12.52
C TRP A 225 14.45 -10.41 -11.52
N THR A 226 15.40 -11.28 -11.21
CA THR A 226 15.23 -12.43 -10.31
C THR A 226 16.03 -12.25 -9.02
N LEU A 227 15.77 -13.09 -8.02
CA LEU A 227 16.52 -13.07 -6.77
C LEU A 227 17.99 -13.39 -7.03
N ASP A 228 18.28 -14.35 -7.92
CA ASP A 228 19.66 -14.68 -8.29
C ASP A 228 20.35 -13.50 -9.00
N ARG A 229 19.61 -12.69 -9.77
CA ARG A 229 20.11 -11.41 -10.31
C ARG A 229 20.42 -10.41 -9.20
N MET A 230 19.49 -10.16 -8.27
CA MET A 230 19.71 -9.27 -7.13
C MET A 230 20.93 -9.70 -6.29
N LEU A 231 21.13 -11.01 -6.10
CA LEU A 231 22.28 -11.57 -5.40
C LEU A 231 23.59 -11.32 -6.16
N ALA A 232 23.60 -11.48 -7.48
CA ALA A 232 24.77 -11.15 -8.31
C ALA A 232 25.12 -9.66 -8.25
N GLU A 233 24.10 -8.79 -8.31
CA GLU A 233 24.28 -7.35 -8.13
C GLU A 233 24.68 -6.97 -6.69
N SER A 234 24.58 -7.89 -5.71
CA SER A 234 24.96 -7.64 -4.33
C SER A 234 26.41 -8.02 -3.98
N GLU A 235 27.14 -8.71 -4.88
CA GLU A 235 28.46 -9.26 -4.51
C GLU A 235 29.52 -8.19 -4.28
N ASN A 236 30.34 -8.37 -3.23
CA ASN A 236 31.49 -7.53 -2.89
C ASN A 236 31.11 -6.05 -2.65
N PHE A 237 29.95 -5.83 -2.02
CA PHE A 237 29.46 -4.50 -1.64
C PHE A 237 29.84 -4.11 -0.22
N TYR A 238 30.03 -5.09 0.68
CA TYR A 238 30.33 -4.79 2.07
C TYR A 238 31.61 -3.96 2.22
N ARG A 239 31.52 -2.86 2.97
CA ARG A 239 32.68 -2.04 3.38
C ARG A 239 32.54 -1.65 4.84
N ASP A 240 33.52 -2.06 5.64
CA ASP A 240 33.72 -1.56 6.99
C ASP A 240 34.27 -0.13 6.90
N ASN A 241 33.41 0.85 7.18
CA ASN A 241 33.74 2.26 6.97
C ASN A 241 34.39 2.89 8.21
N ASN A 242 34.15 2.33 9.39
CA ASN A 242 34.57 2.89 10.67
C ASN A 242 35.71 2.07 11.34
N GLY A 243 36.11 0.96 10.74
CA GLY A 243 37.16 0.05 11.23
C GLY A 243 36.74 -0.78 12.44
N SER A 244 35.43 -0.96 12.68
CA SER A 244 34.90 -1.69 13.85
C SER A 244 35.17 -3.19 13.79
N GLN A 245 35.46 -3.73 12.60
CA GLN A 245 35.60 -5.16 12.32
C GLN A 245 34.30 -5.96 12.59
N SER A 246 33.16 -5.27 12.69
CA SER A 246 31.85 -5.86 12.89
C SER A 246 30.80 -5.09 12.13
N LYS A 247 29.86 -5.81 11.50
CA LYS A 247 28.72 -5.18 10.82
C LYS A 247 27.95 -4.23 11.76
N ASP A 248 27.92 -2.96 11.43
CA ASP A 248 27.10 -1.95 12.11
C ASP A 248 26.47 -0.94 11.14
N LYS A 249 25.79 0.09 11.66
CA LYS A 249 25.04 1.07 10.85
C LYS A 249 25.92 2.09 10.12
N ASP A 250 27.21 2.16 10.43
CA ASP A 250 28.14 3.08 9.76
C ASP A 250 28.80 2.46 8.52
N ASP A 251 28.66 1.15 8.35
CA ASP A 251 29.16 0.39 7.21
C ASP A 251 28.31 0.53 5.95
N THR A 252 28.85 0.06 4.83
CA THR A 252 28.15 -0.02 3.55
C THR A 252 27.72 -1.45 3.24
N TYR A 253 26.50 -1.62 2.73
CA TYR A 253 25.91 -2.93 2.41
C TYR A 253 25.32 -2.95 0.99
N ALA A 254 25.15 -4.15 0.43
CA ALA A 254 24.28 -4.33 -0.73
C ALA A 254 22.81 -4.25 -0.34
N TYR A 255 22.39 -4.94 0.71
CA TYR A 255 20.97 -5.01 1.08
C TYR A 255 20.80 -4.89 2.59
N VAL A 256 19.94 -3.96 3.00
CA VAL A 256 19.53 -3.79 4.40
C VAL A 256 18.08 -4.23 4.56
N THR A 257 17.82 -4.99 5.61
CA THR A 257 16.48 -5.52 5.88
C THR A 257 16.25 -5.79 7.36
N TYR A 258 15.00 -6.09 7.72
CA TYR A 258 14.55 -6.42 9.07
C TYR A 258 13.38 -7.41 8.99
N SER A 259 12.90 -7.89 10.13
CA SER A 259 11.87 -8.96 10.22
C SER A 259 10.63 -8.72 9.37
N GLY A 260 10.12 -7.49 9.33
CA GLY A 260 8.92 -7.11 8.57
C GLY A 260 9.10 -7.20 7.05
N MET A 261 10.36 -7.24 6.56
CA MET A 261 10.71 -7.30 5.15
C MET A 261 11.15 -8.72 4.73
N ILE A 262 10.96 -9.74 5.56
CA ILE A 262 11.16 -11.12 5.11
C ILE A 262 9.98 -11.59 4.24
N ASN A 263 8.75 -11.39 4.69
CA ASN A 263 7.55 -11.84 3.95
C ASN A 263 7.43 -11.23 2.54
N PRO A 264 7.65 -9.92 2.30
CA PRO A 264 7.57 -9.34 0.97
C PRO A 264 8.58 -9.94 -0.02
N LEU A 265 9.79 -10.28 0.44
CA LEU A 265 10.80 -10.90 -0.41
C LEU A 265 10.35 -12.29 -0.89
N PHE A 266 9.74 -13.07 0.00
CA PHE A 266 9.22 -14.39 -0.33
C PHE A 266 7.98 -14.30 -1.23
N VAL A 267 7.07 -13.37 -0.98
CA VAL A 267 5.92 -13.13 -1.86
C VAL A 267 6.35 -12.66 -3.24
N GLY A 268 7.32 -11.76 -3.33
CA GLY A 268 7.96 -11.34 -4.59
C GLY A 268 8.54 -12.51 -5.38
N SER A 269 9.13 -13.48 -4.67
CA SER A 269 9.62 -14.75 -5.22
C SER A 269 8.52 -15.81 -5.41
N GLY A 270 7.26 -15.40 -5.53
CA GLY A 270 6.14 -16.27 -5.89
C GLY A 270 5.81 -17.31 -4.84
N ILE A 271 5.95 -16.96 -3.55
CA ILE A 271 5.43 -17.73 -2.44
C ILE A 271 4.11 -17.10 -1.98
N ARG A 272 3.02 -17.87 -1.98
CA ARG A 272 1.76 -17.51 -1.33
C ARG A 272 1.67 -18.27 -0.02
N PHE A 273 1.14 -17.70 1.06
CA PHE A 273 1.08 -18.42 2.36
C PHE A 273 -0.16 -19.30 2.44
N VAL A 274 -1.28 -18.76 1.96
CA VAL A 274 -2.53 -19.49 1.81
C VAL A 274 -3.01 -19.47 0.36
N THR A 275 -3.95 -20.35 0.06
CA THR A 275 -4.64 -20.44 -1.23
C THR A 275 -6.13 -20.66 -1.01
N LYS A 276 -6.91 -20.49 -2.06
CA LYS A 276 -8.31 -20.88 -2.11
C LYS A 276 -8.43 -22.32 -2.63
N THR A 277 -9.28 -23.13 -2.00
CA THR A 277 -9.70 -24.41 -2.56
C THR A 277 -10.81 -24.19 -3.59
N ALA A 278 -11.14 -25.22 -4.36
CA ALA A 278 -12.25 -25.19 -5.31
C ALA A 278 -13.61 -24.88 -4.65
N ASP A 279 -13.78 -25.20 -3.37
CA ASP A 279 -14.99 -24.93 -2.59
C ASP A 279 -14.99 -23.52 -1.95
N GLY A 280 -13.99 -22.69 -2.27
CA GLY A 280 -13.87 -21.33 -1.72
C GLY A 280 -13.31 -21.27 -0.29
N ASP A 281 -12.77 -22.38 0.25
CA ASP A 281 -12.12 -22.42 1.56
C ASP A 281 -10.69 -21.87 1.48
N VAL A 282 -10.22 -21.26 2.57
CA VAL A 282 -8.81 -20.94 2.74
C VAL A 282 -8.06 -22.20 3.17
N ALA A 283 -6.95 -22.51 2.51
CA ALA A 283 -6.06 -23.61 2.80
C ALA A 283 -4.58 -23.17 2.78
N VAL A 284 -3.68 -23.98 3.32
CA VAL A 284 -2.23 -23.72 3.19
C VAL A 284 -1.84 -23.80 1.71
N SER A 285 -1.08 -22.83 1.21
CA SER A 285 -0.57 -22.90 -0.16
C SER A 285 0.51 -23.97 -0.27
N GLU A 286 0.48 -24.75 -1.35
CA GLU A 286 1.54 -25.69 -1.68
C GLU A 286 2.90 -24.98 -1.85
N THR A 287 2.91 -23.74 -2.34
CA THR A 287 4.15 -22.95 -2.46
C THR A 287 4.73 -22.62 -1.09
N TYR A 288 3.90 -22.38 -0.07
CA TYR A 288 4.37 -22.12 1.30
C TYR A 288 5.05 -23.35 1.88
N ALA A 289 4.36 -24.49 1.93
CA ALA A 289 4.88 -25.73 2.50
C ALA A 289 5.65 -26.56 1.45
N SER A 290 6.73 -25.99 0.88
CA SER A 290 7.49 -26.61 -0.21
C SER A 290 9.01 -26.57 -0.04
N GLU A 291 9.67 -27.43 -0.83
CA GLU A 291 11.10 -27.39 -1.08
C GLU A 291 11.55 -26.05 -1.74
N LYS A 292 10.67 -25.38 -2.48
CA LYS A 292 10.93 -24.05 -3.06
C LYS A 292 11.16 -23.03 -1.93
N THR A 293 10.25 -22.97 -0.96
CA THR A 293 10.36 -22.07 0.20
C THR A 293 11.55 -22.43 1.09
N GLN A 294 11.78 -23.74 1.30
CA GLN A 294 12.97 -24.25 1.99
C GLN A 294 14.27 -23.75 1.34
N GLY A 295 14.43 -23.90 0.02
CA GLY A 295 15.61 -23.44 -0.71
C GLY A 295 15.77 -21.92 -0.71
N LEU A 296 14.65 -21.18 -0.83
CA LEU A 296 14.65 -19.73 -0.74
C LEU A 296 15.12 -19.25 0.65
N LEU A 297 14.63 -19.87 1.71
CA LEU A 297 15.03 -19.57 3.09
C LEU A 297 16.52 -19.88 3.34
N GLN A 298 17.04 -20.99 2.80
CA GLN A 298 18.48 -21.27 2.82
C GLN A 298 19.29 -20.17 2.13
N LYS A 299 18.89 -19.74 0.93
CA LYS A 299 19.55 -18.64 0.20
C LYS A 299 19.53 -17.35 1.01
N VAL A 300 18.39 -16.97 1.60
CA VAL A 300 18.26 -15.74 2.39
C VAL A 300 19.14 -15.78 3.64
N ILE A 301 19.08 -16.86 4.43
CA ILE A 301 19.89 -17.02 5.65
C ILE A 301 21.39 -16.98 5.30
N TYR A 302 21.80 -17.68 4.24
CA TYR A 302 23.19 -17.70 3.79
C TYR A 302 23.71 -16.29 3.45
N ASN A 303 22.93 -15.49 2.72
CA ASN A 303 23.36 -14.14 2.35
C ASN A 303 23.37 -13.16 3.53
N LEU A 304 22.47 -13.34 4.52
CA LEU A 304 22.43 -12.48 5.71
C LEU A 304 23.55 -12.79 6.72
N TYR A 305 23.86 -14.08 6.92
CA TYR A 305 24.68 -14.52 8.06
C TYR A 305 26.03 -15.15 7.69
N ASP A 306 26.14 -15.76 6.51
CA ASP A 306 27.39 -16.38 6.06
C ASP A 306 28.16 -15.48 5.07
N LYS A 307 27.46 -14.60 4.36
CA LYS A 307 28.05 -13.50 3.58
C LYS A 307 28.01 -12.16 4.32
N ASN A 308 28.82 -11.22 3.84
CA ASN A 308 28.90 -9.88 4.44
C ASN A 308 28.02 -8.83 3.76
N ASP A 309 27.62 -9.05 2.51
CA ASP A 309 26.99 -8.01 1.68
C ASP A 309 25.57 -7.62 2.13
N TRP A 310 24.83 -8.54 2.77
CA TRP A 310 23.50 -8.24 3.30
C TRP A 310 23.53 -8.11 4.83
N ILE A 311 22.61 -7.34 5.38
CA ILE A 311 22.46 -7.19 6.84
C ILE A 311 21.00 -7.22 7.28
N TYR A 312 20.80 -7.84 8.44
CA TYR A 312 19.52 -7.95 9.11
C TYR A 312 19.55 -7.17 10.43
N PHE A 313 18.86 -6.03 10.46
CA PHE A 313 18.75 -5.20 11.65
C PHE A 313 17.52 -5.58 12.49
N PRO A 314 17.56 -5.34 13.81
CA PRO A 314 16.42 -5.56 14.69
C PRO A 314 15.28 -4.56 14.45
N ASN A 315 15.59 -3.33 14.02
CA ASN A 315 14.61 -2.26 13.84
C ASN A 315 14.56 -1.73 12.41
N ILE A 316 13.39 -1.26 12.01
CA ILE A 316 13.16 -0.58 10.73
C ILE A 316 13.96 0.73 10.62
N ASP A 317 14.09 1.48 11.72
CA ASP A 317 14.78 2.76 11.75
C ASP A 317 16.27 2.60 11.38
N ASP A 318 16.92 1.53 11.87
CA ASP A 318 18.32 1.23 11.53
C ASP A 318 18.48 1.00 10.02
N CYS A 319 17.53 0.31 9.38
CA CYS A 319 17.55 0.11 7.92
C CYS A 319 17.38 1.44 7.17
N THR A 320 16.46 2.27 7.66
CA THR A 320 16.15 3.58 7.06
C THR A 320 17.35 4.52 7.17
N ASP A 321 17.98 4.60 8.34
CA ASP A 321 19.17 5.40 8.59
C ASP A 321 20.33 5.03 7.63
N VAL A 322 20.57 3.73 7.43
CA VAL A 322 21.64 3.26 6.53
C VAL A 322 21.34 3.63 5.07
N PHE A 323 20.10 3.46 4.61
CA PHE A 323 19.72 3.79 3.23
C PHE A 323 19.73 5.31 2.98
N VAL A 324 19.14 6.10 3.89
CA VAL A 324 19.12 7.58 3.82
C VAL A 324 20.53 8.17 3.83
N ALA A 325 21.45 7.56 4.58
CA ALA A 325 22.86 7.95 4.57
C ALA A 325 23.62 7.57 3.27
N GLY A 326 22.95 6.96 2.28
CA GLY A 326 23.56 6.49 1.03
C GLY A 326 24.48 5.29 1.21
N ARG A 327 24.33 4.53 2.30
CA ARG A 327 25.21 3.41 2.69
C ARG A 327 24.63 2.03 2.37
N SER A 328 23.53 1.94 1.64
CA SER A 328 23.07 0.66 1.09
C SER A 328 22.64 0.76 -0.36
N LEU A 329 22.97 -0.28 -1.15
CA LEU A 329 22.52 -0.37 -2.54
C LEU A 329 21.00 -0.58 -2.61
N PHE A 330 20.46 -1.49 -1.79
CA PHE A 330 19.06 -1.89 -1.78
C PHE A 330 18.45 -1.76 -0.38
N TYR A 331 17.21 -1.27 -0.33
CA TYR A 331 16.36 -1.29 0.85
C TYR A 331 14.92 -1.61 0.43
N MET A 332 14.38 -2.72 0.94
CA MET A 332 12.99 -3.07 0.69
C MET A 332 12.09 -2.39 1.72
N ALA A 333 11.12 -1.62 1.25
CA ALA A 333 10.22 -0.84 2.10
C ALA A 333 8.89 -0.55 1.42
N SER A 334 7.90 -0.13 2.21
CA SER A 334 6.65 0.41 1.68
C SER A 334 6.91 1.74 0.96
N VAL A 335 6.19 2.00 -0.14
CA VAL A 335 6.27 3.25 -0.94
C VAL A 335 6.08 4.51 -0.09
N ARG A 336 5.38 4.37 1.04
CA ARG A 336 5.29 5.36 2.11
C ARG A 336 6.63 5.95 2.55
N LEU A 337 7.73 5.20 2.47
CA LEU A 337 9.08 5.67 2.77
C LEU A 337 9.40 6.96 2.01
N THR A 338 8.94 7.07 0.76
CA THR A 338 9.09 8.25 -0.09
C THR A 338 8.56 9.52 0.58
N LEU A 339 7.36 9.44 1.15
CA LEU A 339 6.68 10.57 1.77
C LEU A 339 7.16 10.85 3.19
N ASN A 340 7.51 9.81 3.94
CA ASN A 340 7.77 9.93 5.37
C ASN A 340 9.24 10.13 5.71
N ALA A 341 10.16 9.70 4.83
CA ALA A 341 11.59 9.71 5.11
C ALA A 341 12.44 10.28 3.97
N LEU A 342 12.09 10.07 2.70
CA LEU A 342 12.95 10.46 1.57
C LEU A 342 12.70 11.88 1.04
N VAL A 343 11.50 12.44 1.26
CA VAL A 343 11.11 13.78 0.78
C VAL A 343 12.09 14.88 1.20
N ASP A 344 12.68 14.76 2.40
CA ASP A 344 13.58 15.76 2.98
C ASP A 344 15.06 15.38 2.86
N VAL A 345 15.39 14.30 2.13
CA VAL A 345 16.77 13.80 2.01
C VAL A 345 17.47 14.50 0.86
N GLU A 346 18.47 15.31 1.20
CA GLU A 346 19.35 15.92 0.22
C GLU A 346 20.47 14.94 -0.21
N GLY A 347 20.73 14.87 -1.51
CA GLY A 347 21.90 14.16 -2.07
C GLY A 347 21.71 12.67 -2.35
N LEU A 348 20.69 12.01 -1.79
CA LEU A 348 20.37 10.63 -2.17
C LEU A 348 19.56 10.60 -3.47
N LYS A 349 20.14 10.02 -4.53
CA LYS A 349 19.40 9.66 -5.73
C LYS A 349 18.98 8.20 -5.65
N TYR A 350 17.68 7.95 -5.56
CA TYR A 350 17.15 6.60 -5.51
C TYR A 350 16.21 6.31 -6.68
N GLY A 351 16.02 5.03 -6.94
CA GLY A 351 14.92 4.49 -7.74
C GLY A 351 14.18 3.41 -6.95
N ILE A 352 13.15 2.84 -7.56
CA ILE A 352 12.38 1.72 -6.99
C ILE A 352 12.24 0.62 -8.04
N LEU A 353 12.21 -0.63 -7.59
CA LEU A 353 12.00 -1.81 -8.41
C LEU A 353 10.88 -2.68 -7.80
N PRO A 354 10.19 -3.51 -8.60
CA PRO A 354 9.39 -4.60 -8.06
C PRO A 354 10.27 -5.57 -7.27
N ASN A 355 9.64 -6.32 -6.37
CA ASN A 355 10.33 -7.42 -5.69
C ASN A 355 10.85 -8.44 -6.72
N PRO A 356 12.05 -9.00 -6.51
CA PRO A 356 12.65 -9.91 -7.48
C PRO A 356 11.84 -11.21 -7.59
N LYS A 357 11.69 -11.69 -8.82
CA LYS A 357 11.10 -13.00 -9.13
C LYS A 357 11.95 -14.13 -8.55
N TYR A 358 11.36 -15.30 -8.33
CA TYR A 358 12.15 -16.48 -7.94
C TYR A 358 13.17 -16.87 -9.01
N ASN A 359 12.71 -16.94 -10.25
CA ASN A 359 13.46 -17.24 -11.46
C ASN A 359 12.71 -16.63 -12.67
N GLU A 360 13.26 -16.78 -13.88
CA GLU A 360 12.65 -16.24 -15.11
C GLU A 360 11.35 -16.98 -15.52
N GLU A 361 11.07 -18.15 -14.94
CA GLU A 361 9.82 -18.91 -15.18
C GLU A 361 8.61 -18.31 -14.45
N GLN A 362 8.83 -17.50 -13.41
CA GLN A 362 7.76 -16.75 -12.78
C GLN A 362 7.28 -15.64 -13.74
N GLU A 363 6.04 -15.75 -14.21
CA GLU A 363 5.49 -14.86 -15.25
C GLU A 363 5.43 -13.39 -14.80
N SER A 364 4.84 -13.13 -13.63
CA SER A 364 4.62 -11.77 -13.11
C SER A 364 5.55 -11.42 -11.95
N TYR A 365 5.77 -10.13 -11.75
CA TYR A 365 6.25 -9.62 -10.46
C TYR A 365 5.11 -9.68 -9.44
N TYR A 366 5.45 -9.68 -8.15
CA TYR A 366 4.47 -9.65 -7.08
C TYR A 366 4.85 -8.61 -6.03
N THR A 367 3.89 -7.79 -5.65
CA THR A 367 4.06 -6.67 -4.74
C THR A 367 3.22 -6.90 -3.50
N LEU A 368 3.84 -7.36 -2.42
CA LEU A 368 3.09 -7.55 -1.18
C LEU A 368 2.63 -6.19 -0.63
N MET A 369 1.35 -6.07 -0.34
CA MET A 369 0.83 -4.93 0.42
C MET A 369 1.27 -5.04 1.88
N ALA A 370 1.91 -4.00 2.41
CA ALA A 370 2.17 -3.86 3.83
C ALA A 370 0.84 -3.99 4.60
N ASN A 371 0.81 -4.61 5.77
CA ASN A 371 -0.43 -4.80 6.52
C ASN A 371 -1.01 -3.50 7.12
N THR A 372 -0.26 -2.39 7.10
CA THR A 372 -0.65 -1.11 7.71
C THR A 372 -1.50 -0.24 6.77
N TYR A 373 -2.60 -0.81 6.27
CA TYR A 373 -3.64 -0.08 5.53
C TYR A 373 -5.03 -0.26 6.12
N SER A 374 -5.94 0.62 5.70
CA SER A 374 -7.33 0.63 6.15
C SER A 374 -8.19 -0.29 5.31
N MET A 375 -8.94 -1.14 5.98
CA MET A 375 -10.07 -1.85 5.39
C MET A 375 -11.37 -1.26 5.92
N TYR A 376 -12.35 -1.20 5.05
CA TYR A 376 -13.70 -0.69 5.31
C TYR A 376 -14.68 -1.85 5.34
N GLY A 377 -15.62 -1.81 6.27
CA GLY A 377 -16.74 -2.74 6.34
C GLY A 377 -17.89 -2.16 7.14
N ILE A 378 -19.06 -2.80 7.05
CA ILE A 378 -20.27 -2.34 7.73
C ILE A 378 -20.49 -3.20 8.97
N CYS A 379 -20.75 -2.58 10.11
CA CYS A 379 -20.98 -3.30 11.37
C CYS A 379 -22.28 -4.10 11.31
N VAL A 380 -22.29 -5.31 11.90
CA VAL A 380 -23.46 -6.21 11.93
C VAL A 380 -24.69 -5.61 12.65
N SER A 381 -24.50 -4.53 13.43
CA SER A 381 -25.60 -3.80 14.07
C SER A 381 -26.46 -2.99 13.07
N VAL A 382 -25.95 -2.73 11.87
CA VAL A 382 -26.65 -2.02 10.79
C VAL A 382 -27.52 -3.02 10.05
N LEU A 383 -28.85 -2.87 10.13
CA LEU A 383 -29.81 -3.78 9.50
C LEU A 383 -30.20 -3.37 8.07
N ASP A 384 -30.18 -2.06 7.82
CA ASP A 384 -30.39 -1.45 6.51
C ASP A 384 -29.07 -0.81 6.12
N THR A 385 -28.41 -1.38 5.11
CA THR A 385 -27.03 -1.07 4.73
C THR A 385 -26.94 -0.08 3.58
N ASP A 386 -28.07 0.45 3.10
CA ASP A 386 -28.14 1.26 1.89
C ASP A 386 -27.26 2.51 1.97
N ILE A 387 -27.40 3.29 3.05
CA ILE A 387 -26.60 4.52 3.23
C ILE A 387 -25.12 4.17 3.35
N GLN A 388 -24.78 3.14 4.13
CA GLN A 388 -23.38 2.79 4.38
C GLN A 388 -22.69 2.22 3.15
N SER A 389 -23.37 1.37 2.38
CA SER A 389 -22.83 0.84 1.12
C SER A 389 -22.67 1.93 0.07
N ALA A 390 -23.63 2.85 -0.08
CA ALA A 390 -23.50 4.00 -0.97
C ALA A 390 -22.33 4.91 -0.57
N VAL A 391 -22.12 5.16 0.73
CA VAL A 391 -20.99 5.95 1.21
C VAL A 391 -19.65 5.29 0.92
N ILE A 392 -19.50 3.98 1.19
CA ILE A 392 -18.27 3.25 0.92
C ILE A 392 -17.96 3.27 -0.59
N GLU A 393 -18.95 3.00 -1.43
CA GLU A 393 -18.80 3.03 -2.89
C GLU A 393 -18.41 4.43 -3.40
N ALA A 394 -19.09 5.47 -2.94
CA ALA A 394 -18.78 6.86 -3.32
C ALA A 394 -17.39 7.28 -2.85
N MET A 395 -16.96 6.89 -1.64
CA MET A 395 -15.62 7.17 -1.14
C MET A 395 -14.54 6.45 -1.94
N ALA A 396 -14.79 5.22 -2.40
CA ALA A 396 -13.84 4.49 -3.23
C ALA A 396 -13.69 5.11 -4.62
N SER A 397 -14.82 5.44 -5.26
CA SER A 397 -14.86 6.15 -6.54
C SER A 397 -14.18 7.52 -6.46
N GLU A 398 -14.54 8.37 -5.49
CA GLU A 398 -13.89 9.69 -5.32
C GLU A 398 -12.42 9.52 -4.93
N GLY A 399 -12.05 8.47 -4.19
CA GLY A 399 -10.67 8.10 -3.92
C GLY A 399 -9.87 7.85 -5.20
N TYR A 400 -10.46 7.13 -6.15
CA TYR A 400 -9.85 6.81 -7.45
C TYR A 400 -9.65 8.06 -8.33
N TYR A 401 -10.61 9.00 -8.32
CA TYR A 401 -10.53 10.19 -9.17
C TYR A 401 -9.81 11.39 -8.53
N GLU A 402 -9.74 11.47 -7.20
CA GLU A 402 -9.16 12.63 -6.51
C GLU A 402 -7.87 12.25 -5.76
N VAL A 403 -7.90 11.21 -4.93
CA VAL A 403 -6.77 10.85 -4.05
C VAL A 403 -5.67 10.14 -4.82
N THR A 404 -6.01 9.13 -5.63
CA THR A 404 -5.04 8.36 -6.39
C THR A 404 -4.20 9.21 -7.35
N PRO A 405 -4.76 10.12 -8.15
CA PRO A 405 -3.96 10.97 -9.02
C PRO A 405 -3.04 11.93 -8.24
N ALA A 406 -3.49 12.43 -7.08
CA ALA A 406 -2.66 13.25 -6.21
C ALA A 406 -1.45 12.46 -5.66
N VAL A 407 -1.66 11.19 -5.30
CA VAL A 407 -0.61 10.29 -4.77
C VAL A 407 0.31 9.78 -5.89
N PHE A 408 -0.23 9.10 -6.89
CA PHE A 408 0.55 8.45 -7.93
C PHE A 408 1.08 9.45 -8.95
N GLU A 409 0.18 10.12 -9.68
CA GLU A 409 0.56 10.89 -10.85
C GLU A 409 1.33 12.16 -10.50
N THR A 410 1.00 12.80 -9.37
CA THR A 410 1.64 14.07 -9.01
C THR A 410 2.74 13.90 -7.96
N ALA A 411 2.49 13.17 -6.88
CA ALA A 411 3.48 13.03 -5.81
C ALA A 411 4.57 12.02 -6.21
N LEU A 412 4.22 10.74 -6.39
CA LEU A 412 5.20 9.68 -6.64
C LEU A 412 5.88 9.83 -8.01
N LYS A 413 5.10 9.88 -9.10
CA LYS A 413 5.60 9.84 -10.48
C LYS A 413 6.19 11.14 -11.00
N VAL A 414 5.90 12.28 -10.36
CA VAL A 414 6.41 13.59 -10.82
C VAL A 414 7.30 14.24 -9.78
N ARG A 415 6.86 14.35 -8.51
CA ARG A 415 7.65 15.03 -7.48
C ARG A 415 8.80 14.19 -6.94
N TYR A 416 8.62 12.87 -6.84
CA TYR A 416 9.58 11.97 -6.19
C TYR A 416 10.29 11.00 -7.13
N SER A 417 9.96 11.03 -8.41
CA SER A 417 10.72 10.35 -9.47
C SER A 417 11.75 11.29 -10.07
N ASN A 418 12.92 10.77 -10.42
CA ASN A 418 13.94 11.53 -11.16
C ASN A 418 13.75 11.44 -12.68
N ASP A 419 13.10 10.38 -13.16
CA ASP A 419 12.90 10.09 -14.58
C ASP A 419 11.66 9.21 -14.82
N ASP A 420 11.29 9.04 -16.09
CA ASP A 420 10.18 8.17 -16.50
C ASP A 420 10.40 6.70 -16.08
N ASN A 421 11.67 6.32 -15.88
CA ASN A 421 11.98 4.97 -15.47
C ASN A 421 11.51 4.69 -14.03
N ASP A 422 11.70 5.63 -13.11
CA ASP A 422 11.17 5.55 -11.75
C ASP A 422 9.65 5.47 -11.75
N SER A 423 9.01 6.30 -12.57
CA SER A 423 7.56 6.47 -12.58
C SER A 423 6.83 5.19 -12.98
N ARG A 424 7.28 4.51 -14.04
CA ARG A 424 6.63 3.27 -14.50
C ARG A 424 6.77 2.11 -13.50
N MET A 425 7.75 2.16 -12.59
CA MET A 425 7.90 1.12 -11.56
C MET A 425 6.79 1.19 -10.52
N PHE A 426 6.27 2.38 -10.21
CA PHE A 426 5.08 2.51 -9.36
C PHE A 426 3.84 1.91 -10.00
N ASP A 427 3.71 2.00 -11.33
CA ASP A 427 2.62 1.37 -12.07
C ASP A 427 2.73 -0.16 -11.96
N ILE A 428 3.91 -0.74 -12.19
CA ILE A 428 4.16 -2.19 -12.01
C ILE A 428 3.85 -2.64 -10.57
N LEU A 429 4.30 -1.88 -9.56
CA LEU A 429 4.03 -2.22 -8.16
C LEU A 429 2.51 -2.28 -7.90
N ARG A 430 1.76 -1.32 -8.42
CA ARG A 430 0.32 -1.24 -8.26
C ARG A 430 -0.40 -2.39 -8.97
N GLU A 431 -0.10 -2.60 -10.24
CA GLU A 431 -0.70 -3.66 -11.09
C GLU A 431 -0.43 -5.07 -10.56
N THR A 432 0.68 -5.25 -9.83
CA THR A 432 1.09 -6.55 -9.29
C THR A 432 0.86 -6.69 -7.79
N SER A 433 -0.02 -5.87 -7.22
CA SER A 433 -0.33 -5.89 -5.78
C SER A 433 -0.93 -7.23 -5.34
N ILE A 434 -0.38 -7.78 -4.26
CA ILE A 434 -0.83 -9.02 -3.61
C ILE A 434 -1.29 -8.71 -2.19
N PHE A 435 -2.53 -9.08 -1.90
CA PHE A 435 -3.15 -9.02 -0.59
C PHE A 435 -3.15 -10.42 0.04
N GLU A 436 -2.21 -10.64 0.96
CA GLU A 436 -2.02 -11.95 1.57
C GLU A 436 -3.00 -12.19 2.74
N ILE A 437 -3.94 -13.10 2.55
CA ILE A 437 -5.02 -13.44 3.51
C ILE A 437 -4.50 -14.07 4.80
N GLY A 438 -3.47 -14.89 4.72
CA GLY A 438 -2.75 -15.40 5.88
C GLY A 438 -2.09 -14.31 6.73
N LEU A 439 -1.77 -13.14 6.16
CA LEU A 439 -1.38 -11.95 6.92
C LEU A 439 -2.59 -11.22 7.51
N ILE A 440 -3.66 -11.02 6.74
CA ILE A 440 -4.90 -10.38 7.22
C ILE A 440 -5.48 -11.14 8.43
N PHE A 441 -5.58 -12.47 8.33
CA PHE A 441 -6.05 -13.35 9.40
C PHE A 441 -4.92 -13.94 10.26
N SER A 442 -3.79 -13.22 10.38
CA SER A 442 -2.59 -13.70 11.08
C SER A 442 -2.92 -14.29 12.47
N ASP A 443 -3.63 -13.57 13.34
CA ASP A 443 -3.93 -14.08 14.69
C ASP A 443 -4.90 -15.27 14.67
N GLN A 444 -5.86 -15.28 13.75
CA GLN A 444 -6.80 -16.39 13.57
C GLN A 444 -6.10 -17.66 13.08
N LEU A 445 -4.98 -17.51 12.36
CA LEU A 445 -4.12 -18.59 11.87
C LEU A 445 -2.92 -18.87 12.79
N GLY A 446 -2.99 -18.45 14.06
CA GLY A 446 -1.95 -18.72 15.06
C GLY A 446 -0.62 -18.01 14.78
N LYS A 447 -0.66 -16.94 13.98
CA LYS A 447 0.48 -16.13 13.51
C LYS A 447 1.48 -16.88 12.61
N ILE A 448 1.22 -18.15 12.30
CA ILE A 448 2.13 -19.03 11.54
C ILE A 448 2.46 -18.44 10.15
N PRO A 449 1.49 -17.94 9.35
CA PRO A 449 1.82 -17.32 8.06
C PRO A 449 2.66 -16.04 8.22
N SER A 450 2.34 -15.21 9.21
CA SER A 450 3.01 -13.92 9.38
C SER A 450 4.40 -14.00 9.99
N THR A 451 4.66 -14.95 10.90
CA THR A 451 5.90 -15.01 11.69
C THR A 451 6.79 -16.20 11.39
N GLY A 452 6.27 -17.22 10.68
CA GLY A 452 7.01 -18.44 10.39
C GLY A 452 8.35 -18.14 9.75
N LEU A 453 8.35 -17.45 8.60
CA LEU A 453 9.56 -17.15 7.82
C LEU A 453 10.56 -16.29 8.58
N PHE A 454 10.16 -15.13 9.12
CA PHE A 454 11.13 -14.28 9.82
C PHE A 454 11.64 -14.91 11.12
N SER A 455 10.82 -15.71 11.84
CA SER A 455 11.32 -16.43 13.03
C SER A 455 12.40 -17.43 12.66
N ARG A 456 12.35 -18.01 11.46
CA ARG A 456 13.41 -18.90 10.95
C ARG A 456 14.68 -18.13 10.65
N VAL A 457 14.56 -16.95 10.03
CA VAL A 457 15.67 -16.03 9.80
C VAL A 457 16.32 -15.61 11.12
N ASP A 458 15.53 -15.14 12.10
CA ASP A 458 15.99 -14.74 13.44
C ASP A 458 16.80 -15.85 14.13
N ASN A 459 16.31 -17.10 14.01
CA ASN A 459 16.95 -18.28 14.61
C ASN A 459 18.05 -18.89 13.72
N ARG A 460 18.36 -18.31 12.56
CA ARG A 460 19.31 -18.83 11.57
C ARG A 460 19.03 -20.30 11.21
N SER A 461 17.75 -20.66 11.19
CA SER A 461 17.30 -22.04 10.96
C SER A 461 16.57 -22.13 9.64
N SER A 462 17.16 -22.81 8.67
CA SER A 462 16.52 -23.01 7.38
C SER A 462 15.60 -24.24 7.35
N ASP A 463 15.22 -24.84 8.48
CA ASP A 463 14.49 -26.13 8.57
C ASP A 463 12.99 -26.04 8.24
N TRP A 464 12.64 -25.32 7.18
CA TRP A 464 11.27 -24.94 6.84
C TRP A 464 10.29 -26.12 6.73
N MET A 465 10.64 -27.18 6.02
CA MET A 465 9.75 -28.34 5.84
C MET A 465 9.45 -29.04 7.17
N SER A 466 10.46 -29.19 8.02
CA SER A 466 10.29 -29.75 9.37
C SER A 466 9.43 -28.85 10.25
N TYR A 467 9.65 -27.53 10.17
CA TYR A 467 8.82 -26.55 10.86
C TYR A 467 7.35 -26.65 10.41
N MET A 468 7.07 -26.63 9.11
CA MET A 468 5.70 -26.72 8.60
C MET A 468 5.01 -28.03 8.99
N LYS A 469 5.72 -29.15 8.95
CA LYS A 469 5.21 -30.44 9.45
C LYS A 469 4.83 -30.39 10.94
N SER A 470 5.61 -29.66 11.75
CA SER A 470 5.29 -29.47 13.18
C SER A 470 4.05 -28.60 13.41
N GLN A 471 3.76 -27.67 12.48
CA GLN A 471 2.64 -26.74 12.57
C GLN A 471 1.35 -27.26 11.92
N GLU A 472 1.45 -28.26 11.04
CA GLU A 472 0.35 -28.77 10.19
C GLU A 472 -0.96 -28.98 10.94
N LYS A 473 -0.93 -29.72 12.05
CA LYS A 473 -2.13 -30.01 12.85
C LYS A 473 -2.80 -28.74 13.40
N SER A 474 -2.00 -27.81 13.90
CA SER A 474 -2.50 -26.56 14.48
C SER A 474 -3.07 -25.66 13.38
N LEU A 475 -2.32 -25.48 12.29
CA LEU A 475 -2.71 -24.64 11.17
C LEU A 475 -3.99 -25.13 10.49
N ASN A 476 -4.12 -26.45 10.26
CA ASN A 476 -5.34 -27.04 9.72
C ASN A 476 -6.55 -26.82 10.65
N ASN A 477 -6.35 -26.88 11.98
CA ASN A 477 -7.43 -26.57 12.91
C ASN A 477 -7.82 -25.09 12.87
N TYR A 478 -6.86 -24.17 12.76
CA TYR A 478 -7.14 -22.74 12.62
C TYR A 478 -7.88 -22.42 11.32
N LEU A 479 -7.44 -22.96 10.18
CA LEU A 479 -8.10 -22.81 8.89
C LEU A 479 -9.54 -23.32 8.93
N ARG A 480 -9.76 -24.49 9.55
CA ARG A 480 -11.12 -25.02 9.75
C ARG A 480 -11.99 -24.04 10.55
N ILE A 481 -11.47 -23.43 11.61
CA ILE A 481 -12.22 -22.46 12.42
C ILE A 481 -12.52 -21.20 11.60
N LEU A 482 -11.53 -20.67 10.88
CA LEU A 482 -11.68 -19.51 10.01
C LEU A 482 -12.73 -19.75 8.92
N ASN A 483 -12.61 -20.81 8.12
CA ASN A 483 -13.59 -21.13 7.08
C ASN A 483 -15.00 -21.36 7.67
N SER A 484 -15.11 -21.84 8.91
CA SER A 484 -16.41 -22.01 9.58
C SER A 484 -17.02 -20.68 10.04
N SER A 485 -16.22 -19.64 10.30
CA SER A 485 -16.76 -18.32 10.67
C SER A 485 -17.40 -17.61 9.48
N PHE A 486 -17.02 -17.98 8.25
CA PHE A 486 -17.57 -17.44 6.99
C PHE A 486 -18.74 -18.29 6.44
N SER A 487 -19.33 -19.16 7.25
CA SER A 487 -20.55 -19.92 6.89
C SER A 487 -21.76 -19.64 7.73
N LYS A 488 -21.59 -18.76 8.72
CA LYS A 488 -22.69 -18.20 9.49
C LYS A 488 -23.19 -16.98 8.74
#